data_AF-A0A8H6IFK6-F1
#
_entry.id   AF-A0A8H6IFK6-F1
#
_cell.length_a   1.000
_cell.length_b   1.000
_cell.length_c   1.000
_cell.angle_alpha   90.00
_cell.angle_beta   90.00
_cell.angle_gamma   90.00
#
_symmetry.space_group_name_H-M   'P 1'
#
loop_
_entity.id
_entity.type
_entity.pdbx_description
1 polymer ?
#
loop_
_entity_poly.entity_id
_entity_poly.type
_entity_poly.pdbx_seq_one_letter_code
_entity_poly.pdbx_strand_id
1 'polypeptide(L)' 'SLPTLADIWNEYSVGIGHKFSIIQLNEHWGARWKRDIRSIESEFTRRMKIVKLIESLMKQNGWSSDCALEFL' A
#
# COMPACT_ATOMS: atom_id res chain seq x y z
N SER A 1 3.69 0.35 -17.79
CA SER A 1 4.72 -0.20 -16.90
C SER A 1 4.04 -0.93 -15.75
N LEU A 2 4.66 -1.98 -15.21
CA LEU A 2 4.20 -2.58 -13.94
C LEU A 2 4.68 -1.69 -12.78
N PRO A 3 3.88 -1.52 -11.71
CA PRO A 3 4.29 -0.74 -10.55
C PRO A 3 5.44 -1.43 -9.81
N THR A 4 6.40 -0.66 -9.34
CA THR A 4 7.46 -1.14 -8.44
C THR A 4 6.94 -1.37 -7.02
N LEU A 5 7.72 -2.04 -6.16
CA LEU A 5 7.36 -2.17 -4.74
C LEU A 5 7.25 -0.80 -4.05
N ALA A 6 8.14 0.13 -4.41
CA ALA A 6 8.11 1.49 -3.91
C ALA A 6 6.84 2.22 -4.37
N ASP A 7 6.41 2.04 -5.62
CA ASP A 7 5.14 2.65 -6.10
C ASP A 7 3.94 2.13 -5.30
N ILE A 8 3.90 0.82 -5.01
CA ILE A 8 2.83 0.19 -4.23
C ILE A 8 2.84 0.70 -2.79
N TRP A 9 4.02 0.82 -2.17
CA TRP A 9 4.16 1.34 -0.83
C TRP A 9 3.80 2.83 -0.73
N ASN A 10 4.22 3.62 -1.71
CA ASN A 10 3.90 5.04 -1.80
C ASN A 10 2.41 5.25 -1.98
N GLU A 11 1.74 4.50 -2.88
CA GLU A 11 0.29 4.52 -3.00
C GLU A 11 -0.42 4.24 -1.67
N TYR A 12 0.10 3.26 -0.92
CA TYR A 12 -0.47 2.89 0.36
C TYR A 12 -0.33 3.99 1.41
N SER A 13 0.89 4.54 1.55
CA SER A 13 1.28 5.40 2.67
C SER A 13 1.16 6.89 2.38
N VAL A 14 1.64 7.35 1.23
CA VAL A 14 1.75 8.78 0.85
C VAL A 14 0.65 9.20 -0.13
N GLY A 15 0.25 8.29 -1.02
CA GLY A 15 -0.63 8.56 -2.16
C GLY A 15 0.13 8.62 -3.48
N ILE A 16 -0.59 8.91 -4.56
CA ILE A 16 -0.03 9.03 -5.91
C ILE A 16 -0.37 10.42 -6.47
N GLY A 17 0.63 11.26 -6.66
CA GLY A 17 0.45 12.64 -7.13
C GLY A 17 -0.42 13.45 -6.17
N HIS A 18 -1.56 13.93 -6.65
CA HIS A 18 -2.54 14.68 -5.84
C HIS A 18 -3.69 13.81 -5.29
N LYS A 19 -3.55 12.48 -5.34
CA LYS A 19 -4.57 11.55 -4.84
C LYS A 19 -4.22 11.08 -3.44
N PHE A 20 -5.26 10.90 -2.61
CA PHE A 20 -5.12 10.35 -1.27
C PHE A 20 -4.45 8.97 -1.27
N SER A 21 -3.68 8.71 -0.22
CA SER A 21 -3.15 7.39 0.09
C SER A 21 -4.26 6.41 0.47
N ILE A 22 -3.96 5.12 0.39
CA ILE A 22 -4.90 4.09 0.86
C ILE A 22 -5.21 4.26 2.36
N ILE A 23 -4.23 4.66 3.18
CA ILE A 23 -4.46 4.97 4.59
C ILE A 23 -5.50 6.09 4.72
N GLN A 24 -5.28 7.21 4.03
CA GLN A 24 -6.19 8.35 4.05
C GLN A 24 -7.59 7.99 3.54
N LEU A 25 -7.68 7.19 2.49
CA LEU A 25 -8.95 6.72 1.95
C LEU A 25 -9.70 5.83 2.95
N ASN A 26 -9.00 4.91 3.64
CA ASN A 26 -9.59 4.09 4.68
C ASN A 26 -10.03 4.93 5.90
N GLU A 27 -9.28 5.95 6.28
CA GLU A 27 -9.62 6.85 7.39
C GLU A 27 -10.89 7.66 7.09
N HIS A 28 -11.01 8.23 5.89
CA HIS A 28 -12.12 9.10 5.53
C HIS A 28 -13.39 8.33 5.11
N TRP A 29 -13.24 7.22 4.38
CA TRP A 29 -14.38 6.49 3.78
C TRP A 29 -14.51 5.03 4.23
N GLY A 30 -13.59 4.49 5.04
CA GLY A 30 -13.58 3.08 5.42
C GLY A 30 -13.43 2.16 4.22
N ALA A 31 -14.17 1.05 4.17
CA ALA A 31 -14.16 0.16 3.01
C ALA A 31 -14.97 0.69 1.81
N ARG A 32 -15.67 1.82 1.93
CA ARG A 32 -16.63 2.27 0.90
C ARG A 32 -15.96 2.78 -0.37
N TRP A 33 -14.75 3.31 -0.28
CA TRP A 33 -14.03 3.83 -1.46
C TRP A 33 -13.63 2.72 -2.45
N LYS A 34 -13.70 1.44 -2.03
CA LYS A 34 -13.37 0.26 -2.87
C LYS A 34 -14.59 -0.40 -3.50
N ARG A 35 -15.81 0.09 -3.23
CA ARG A 35 -17.04 -0.56 -3.69
C ARG A 35 -17.21 -0.38 -5.20
N ASP A 36 -17.77 -1.41 -5.84
CA ASP A 36 -18.28 -1.46 -7.22
C ASP A 36 -17.31 -1.75 -8.37
N ILE A 37 -16.03 -2.03 -8.10
CA ILE A 37 -15.09 -2.42 -9.16
C ILE A 37 -14.31 -3.69 -8.76
N ARG A 38 -14.80 -4.86 -9.17
CA ARG A 38 -14.21 -6.18 -8.85
C ARG A 38 -12.73 -6.31 -9.26
N SER A 39 -12.32 -5.66 -10.35
CA SER A 39 -10.91 -5.65 -10.79
C SER A 39 -10.01 -4.84 -9.84
N ILE A 40 -10.55 -3.78 -9.23
CA ILE A 40 -9.82 -3.00 -8.21
C ILE A 40 -9.69 -3.81 -6.93
N GLU A 41 -10.71 -4.58 -6.55
CA GLU A 41 -10.67 -5.43 -5.35
C GLU A 41 -9.58 -6.52 -5.42
N SER A 42 -9.45 -7.19 -6.57
CA SER A 42 -8.45 -8.24 -6.76
C SER A 42 -7.02 -7.67 -6.76
N GLU A 43 -6.80 -6.55 -7.44
CA GLU A 43 -5.50 -5.88 -7.45
C GLU A 43 -5.15 -5.30 -6.09
N PHE A 44 -6.11 -4.66 -5.41
CA PHE A 44 -5.95 -4.16 -4.04
C PHE A 44 -5.52 -5.29 -3.10
N THR A 45 -6.20 -6.44 -3.16
CA THR A 45 -5.89 -7.60 -2.33
C THR A 45 -4.47 -8.12 -2.60
N ARG A 46 -4.04 -8.15 -3.86
CA ARG A 46 -2.67 -8.54 -4.23
C ARG A 46 -1.64 -7.56 -3.67
N ARG A 47 -1.84 -6.26 -3.87
CA ARG A 47 -0.95 -5.18 -3.37
C ARG A 47 -0.87 -5.19 -1.84
N MET A 48 -1.98 -5.52 -1.16
CA MET A 48 -2.02 -5.60 0.31
C MET A 48 -1.13 -6.69 0.90
N LYS A 49 -0.79 -7.75 0.15
CA LYS A 49 0.18 -8.74 0.61
C LYS A 49 1.58 -8.15 0.74
N ILE A 50 1.98 -7.31 -0.22
CA ILE A 50 3.27 -6.61 -0.22
C ILE A 50 3.33 -5.63 0.93
N VAL A 51 2.29 -4.80 1.08
CA VAL A 51 2.20 -3.83 2.18
C VAL A 51 2.30 -4.52 3.54
N LYS A 52 1.58 -5.63 3.76
CA LYS A 52 1.66 -6.38 5.02
C LYS A 52 3.06 -6.95 5.28
N LEU A 53 3.80 -7.31 4.23
CA LEU A 53 5.18 -7.79 4.36
C LEU A 53 6.10 -6.65 4.80
N ILE A 54 6.00 -5.47 4.16
CA ILE A 54 6.75 -4.27 4.55
C ILE A 54 6.41 -3.87 5.98
N GLU A 55 5.12 -3.79 6.35
CA GLU A 55 4.69 -3.51 7.73
C GLU A 55 5.22 -4.55 8.74
N SER A 56 5.32 -5.82 8.34
CA SER A 56 5.84 -6.88 9.21
C SER A 56 7.35 -6.76 9.42
N LEU A 57 8.10 -6.36 8.38
CA LEU A 57 9.53 -6.06 8.49
C LEU A 57 9.75 -4.83 9.38
N MET A 58 9.00 -3.76 9.17
CA MET A 58 9.08 -2.53 9.96
C MET A 58 8.71 -2.71 11.45
N LYS A 59 8.01 -3.78 11.81
CA LYS A 59 7.76 -4.13 13.23
C LYS A 59 9.00 -4.68 13.94
N GLN A 60 10.02 -5.10 13.20
CA GLN A 60 11.30 -5.53 13.76
C GLN A 60 12.14 -4.30 14.09
N ASN A 61 12.90 -4.36 15.19
CA ASN A 61 13.71 -3.21 15.61
C ASN A 61 14.79 -2.91 14.56
N GLY A 62 14.93 -1.63 14.18
CA GLY A 62 15.93 -1.16 13.22
C GLY A 62 15.52 -1.22 11.74
N TRP A 63 14.30 -1.62 11.40
CA TRP A 63 13.83 -1.65 10.02
C TRP A 63 13.02 -0.39 9.66
N SER A 64 13.49 0.37 8.67
CA SER A 64 12.72 1.43 8.01
C SER A 64 11.95 0.86 6.81
N SER A 65 11.00 1.63 6.27
CA SER A 65 10.33 1.29 5.01
C SER A 65 11.32 1.15 3.86
N ASP A 66 12.35 2.00 3.82
CA ASP A 66 13.35 1.99 2.76
C ASP A 66 14.20 0.73 2.82
N CYS A 67 14.67 0.34 4.02
CA CYS A 67 15.38 -0.92 4.21
C CYS A 67 14.51 -2.14 3.87
N ALA A 68 13.22 -2.10 4.22
CA ALA A 68 12.28 -3.17 3.89
C ALA A 68 12.02 -3.26 2.37
N LEU A 69 11.99 -2.13 1.66
CA LEU A 69 11.82 -2.08 0.21
C LEU A 69 13.07 -2.56 -0.54
N GLU A 70 14.27 -2.23 -0.06
CA GLU A 70 15.54 -2.70 -0.65
C GLU A 70 15.76 -4.20 -0.46
N PHE A 71 15.23 -4.77 0.63
CA PHE A 71 15.36 -6.20 0.93
C PHE A 71 14.47 -7.10 0.07
N LEU A 72 13.32 -6.60 -0.40
CA LEU A 72 12.29 -7.36 -1.12
C LEU A 72 12.48 -7.33 -2.64
#